data_AF-A0A3M1ZCB8-F1
#
_entry.id   AF-A0A3M1ZCB8-F1
#
_cell.length_a   1.000
_cell.length_b   1.000
_cell.length_c   1.000
_cell.angle_alpha   90.00
_cell.angle_beta   90.00
_cell.angle_gamma   90.00
#
_symmetry.space_group_name_H-M   'P 1'
#
loop_
_entity.id
_entity.type
_entity.pdbx_description
1 polymer ?
#
loop_
_entity_poly.entity_id
_entity_poly.type
_entity_poly.pdbx_seq_one_letter_code
_entity_poly.pdbx_strand_id
1 'polypeptide(L)'
;MRARRLLPLVAAIAVVSALLSGCGSEDSGGPPPVPTASSSGDSTTDGGGTATTGGQPSLSVTASAQTLTAGDAAGVTVTATVKDGDGAPLEGTEVSFSTDLGALDGAGTSATKTTGSDGTASVVLTSTEAGSARVRATAEGLTRSVTVSVVAGPVATLTLSASPATAEADGTSTIQITASAKDAYGNAASSGNVVFTTDLGTFEGTGSAQTITVPLAGGLAVATLVAPSTSGTATVSATADNGTSDAGDDLTADPLEISFTPAPPPQIGTYSLSASGTEFAAGGCALFTLTASDVNGSAIKGEAVTFTADGGALFLDGCEATGGADSV
;
A
#
# COMPACT_ATOMS: atom_id res chain seq x y z
N MET A 1 44.25 33.29 -21.39
CA MET A 1 42.81 33.58 -21.22
C MET A 1 42.50 33.76 -19.74
N ARG A 2 41.81 34.85 -19.34
CA ARG A 2 41.39 35.09 -17.94
C ARG A 2 40.02 34.43 -17.72
N ALA A 3 39.94 33.41 -16.88
CA ALA A 3 38.67 32.82 -16.45
C ALA A 3 38.09 33.64 -15.28
N ARG A 4 36.92 34.24 -15.49
CA ARG A 4 36.10 34.85 -14.43
C ARG A 4 35.41 33.75 -13.62
N ARG A 5 35.42 33.92 -12.29
CA ARG A 5 34.73 33.08 -11.30
C ARG A 5 33.22 33.07 -11.54
N LEU A 6 32.61 31.89 -11.51
CA LEU A 6 31.24 31.68 -11.01
C LEU A 6 31.32 30.90 -9.69
N LEU A 7 30.59 31.40 -8.70
CA LEU A 7 30.46 30.89 -7.33
C LEU A 7 29.62 29.60 -7.31
N PRO A 8 29.89 28.63 -6.42
CA PRO A 8 28.84 27.75 -5.93
C PRO A 8 28.45 28.09 -4.49
N LEU A 9 27.13 28.15 -4.30
CA LEU A 9 26.39 28.28 -3.05
C LEU A 9 26.42 26.95 -2.27
N VAL A 10 26.31 27.06 -0.95
CA VAL A 10 26.49 26.05 0.11
C VAL A 10 25.30 25.08 0.26
N ALA A 11 25.57 23.80 0.60
CA ALA A 11 24.79 22.95 1.54
C ALA A 11 25.59 21.66 1.86
N ALA A 12 26.27 21.56 3.01
CA ALA A 12 25.82 20.91 4.25
C ALA A 12 25.94 19.37 4.24
N ILE A 13 27.01 18.83 4.86
CA ILE A 13 27.08 17.41 5.29
C ILE A 13 27.47 17.39 6.77
N ALA A 14 26.58 16.83 7.57
CA ALA A 14 26.77 16.54 8.98
C ALA A 14 27.71 15.33 9.17
N VAL A 15 28.67 15.46 10.08
CA VAL A 15 29.46 14.33 10.60
C VAL A 15 29.10 14.18 12.07
N VAL A 16 28.45 13.06 12.41
CA VAL A 16 28.34 12.57 13.78
C VAL A 16 28.93 11.17 13.78
N SER A 17 30.03 11.00 14.52
CA SER A 17 30.69 9.71 14.77
C SER A 17 30.56 9.35 16.25
N ALA A 18 30.11 8.13 16.52
CA ALA A 18 30.16 7.41 17.80
C ALA A 18 29.58 5.99 17.55
N LEU A 19 29.97 4.88 18.18
CA LEU A 19 30.97 4.56 19.21
C LEU A 19 31.15 3.02 19.22
N LEU A 20 32.35 2.60 19.62
CA LEU A 20 32.81 1.36 20.25
C LEU A 20 31.86 0.15 20.35
N SER A 21 32.30 -0.96 19.74
CA SER A 21 31.92 -2.33 20.09
C SER A 21 32.56 -2.76 21.41
N GLY A 22 31.73 -3.06 22.40
CA GLY A 22 32.11 -3.83 23.59
C GLY A 22 31.23 -5.06 23.68
N CYS A 23 31.82 -6.26 23.60
CA CYS A 23 31.15 -7.52 23.92
C CYS A 23 31.40 -7.85 25.38
N GLY A 24 30.33 -7.84 26.19
CA GLY A 24 30.28 -8.41 27.53
C GLY A 24 29.34 -9.61 27.52
N SER A 25 29.81 -10.69 28.14
CA SER A 25 29.16 -11.98 28.41
C SER A 25 28.20 -11.92 29.60
N GLU A 26 27.19 -12.80 29.63
CA GLU A 26 26.68 -13.59 30.78
C GLU A 26 25.38 -14.29 30.34
N ASP A 27 25.40 -15.62 30.17
CA ASP A 27 25.02 -16.63 31.17
C ASP A 27 23.50 -16.77 31.36
N SER A 28 22.94 -17.89 30.89
CA SER A 28 21.54 -18.27 31.10
C SER A 28 21.40 -19.79 30.96
N GLY A 29 21.64 -20.49 32.07
CA GLY A 29 21.24 -21.88 32.24
C GLY A 29 19.74 -22.01 32.54
N GLY A 30 19.09 -23.01 31.95
CA GLY A 30 17.92 -23.68 32.55
C GLY A 30 18.32 -25.09 33.02
N PRO A 31 17.39 -26.02 33.29
CA PRO A 31 16.02 -25.96 33.85
C PRO A 31 15.95 -26.82 35.16
N PRO A 32 14.78 -27.14 35.78
CA PRO A 32 13.96 -28.32 35.35
C PRO A 32 12.43 -28.20 35.73
N PRO A 33 11.58 -29.24 35.46
CA PRO A 33 10.12 -29.11 35.31
C PRO A 33 9.29 -29.30 36.60
N VAL A 34 8.02 -28.86 36.51
CA VAL A 34 6.97 -28.90 37.54
C VAL A 34 6.29 -30.28 37.61
N PRO A 35 6.02 -30.85 38.80
CA PRO A 35 5.22 -32.06 38.93
C PRO A 35 3.70 -31.77 38.98
N THR A 36 2.95 -32.60 38.28
CA THR A 36 1.48 -32.78 38.34
C THR A 36 1.05 -33.33 39.71
N ALA A 37 0.16 -32.62 40.40
CA ALA A 37 -0.57 -33.14 41.55
C ALA A 37 -1.97 -33.60 41.11
N SER A 38 -2.18 -34.91 41.16
CA SER A 38 -3.49 -35.54 41.28
C SER A 38 -3.87 -35.55 42.75
N SER A 39 -5.08 -35.09 43.10
CA SER A 39 -5.67 -35.30 44.42
C SER A 39 -7.10 -35.82 44.27
N SER A 40 -7.22 -37.14 44.18
CA SER A 40 -8.41 -37.90 44.57
C SER A 40 -8.47 -37.95 46.10
N GLY A 41 -9.51 -37.36 46.69
CA GLY A 41 -9.83 -37.39 48.11
C GLY A 41 -11.32 -37.67 48.31
N ASP A 42 -11.61 -38.45 49.34
CA ASP A 42 -12.75 -39.36 49.53
C ASP A 42 -13.67 -38.91 50.68
N SER A 43 -14.96 -39.29 50.59
CA SER A 43 -15.98 -39.42 51.66
C SER A 43 -16.44 -38.11 52.37
N THR A 44 -17.67 -37.92 52.89
CA THR A 44 -18.80 -38.75 53.35
C THR A 44 -20.13 -37.96 53.24
N THR A 45 -21.24 -38.71 53.29
CA THR A 45 -22.66 -38.32 53.42
C THR A 45 -23.03 -37.39 54.58
N ASP A 46 -23.92 -36.42 54.33
CA ASP A 46 -25.02 -36.04 55.26
C ASP A 46 -26.15 -35.31 54.52
N GLY A 47 -27.39 -35.52 54.97
CA GLY A 47 -28.42 -34.49 54.97
C GLY A 47 -29.31 -34.36 53.74
N GLY A 48 -30.50 -34.96 53.80
CA GLY A 48 -31.60 -34.65 52.89
C GLY A 48 -31.95 -33.17 52.88
N GLY A 49 -31.78 -32.56 51.71
CA GLY A 49 -32.46 -31.35 51.31
C GLY A 49 -32.91 -31.57 49.87
N THR A 50 -34.21 -31.72 49.66
CA THR A 50 -34.78 -31.50 48.33
C THR A 50 -34.63 -30.01 48.06
N ALA A 51 -33.42 -29.61 47.62
CA ALA A 51 -33.28 -28.38 46.89
C ALA A 51 -34.08 -28.60 45.62
N THR A 52 -35.29 -28.05 45.58
CA THR A 52 -35.80 -27.50 44.33
C THR A 52 -34.77 -26.47 43.87
N THR A 53 -33.72 -26.96 43.21
CA THR A 53 -32.95 -26.17 42.25
C THR A 53 -33.95 -25.81 41.15
N GLY A 54 -34.78 -24.80 41.41
CA GLY A 54 -35.34 -24.03 40.32
C GLY A 54 -34.12 -23.58 39.52
N GLY A 55 -34.02 -24.02 38.27
CA GLY A 55 -32.85 -23.74 37.47
C GLY A 55 -32.60 -22.23 37.42
N GLN A 56 -31.36 -21.84 37.17
CA GLN A 56 -31.11 -20.42 36.92
C GLN A 56 -31.74 -20.05 35.57
N PRO A 57 -32.30 -18.83 35.43
CA PRO A 57 -32.76 -18.34 34.14
C PRO A 57 -31.61 -18.40 33.13
N SER A 58 -31.94 -18.52 31.86
CA SER A 58 -30.96 -18.57 30.78
C SER A 58 -31.25 -17.52 29.71
N LEU A 59 -30.17 -16.99 29.14
CA LEU A 59 -30.19 -16.03 28.05
C LEU A 59 -29.30 -16.56 26.93
N SER A 60 -29.83 -16.60 25.71
CA SER A 60 -29.08 -16.82 24.48
C SER A 60 -29.33 -15.67 23.49
N VAL A 61 -28.36 -15.42 22.61
CA VAL A 61 -28.44 -14.37 21.58
C VAL A 61 -27.97 -14.96 20.26
N THR A 62 -28.75 -14.77 19.21
CA THR A 62 -28.43 -15.21 17.84
C THR A 62 -28.63 -14.06 16.87
N ALA A 63 -27.93 -14.12 15.73
CA ALA A 63 -28.11 -13.19 14.62
C ALA A 63 -28.60 -13.94 13.39
N SER A 64 -29.46 -13.32 12.57
CA SER A 64 -29.98 -13.93 11.33
C SER A 64 -28.89 -14.16 10.29
N ALA A 65 -27.83 -13.35 10.32
CA ALA A 65 -26.62 -13.50 9.51
C ALA A 65 -25.40 -13.05 10.30
N GLN A 66 -24.22 -13.56 9.93
CA GLN A 66 -22.94 -13.13 10.54
C GLN A 66 -22.30 -11.96 9.80
N THR A 67 -22.84 -11.59 8.63
CA THR A 67 -22.35 -10.51 7.78
C THR A 67 -23.47 -9.54 7.46
N LEU A 68 -23.16 -8.25 7.46
CA LEU A 68 -24.04 -7.15 7.06
C LEU A 68 -23.32 -6.30 6.01
N THR A 69 -23.94 -6.01 4.89
CA THR A 69 -23.38 -5.04 3.94
C THR A 69 -23.66 -3.62 4.43
N ALA A 70 -22.65 -2.75 4.42
CA ALA A 70 -22.80 -1.35 4.81
C ALA A 70 -23.88 -0.66 3.98
N GLY A 71 -24.84 -0.04 4.66
CA GLY A 71 -25.99 0.65 4.06
C GLY A 71 -27.16 -0.25 3.65
N ASP A 72 -27.11 -1.55 3.96
CA ASP A 72 -28.26 -2.42 3.74
C ASP A 72 -29.39 -2.05 4.72
N ALA A 73 -30.51 -1.57 4.16
CA ALA A 73 -31.68 -1.18 4.91
C ALA A 73 -32.42 -2.36 5.56
N ALA A 74 -32.25 -3.59 5.05
CA ALA A 74 -32.81 -4.78 5.67
C ALA A 74 -32.11 -5.12 6.99
N GLY A 75 -30.82 -4.78 7.10
CA GLY A 75 -30.02 -5.01 8.30
C GLY A 75 -29.85 -6.48 8.67
N VAL A 76 -29.39 -6.73 9.89
CA VAL A 76 -29.31 -8.06 10.51
C VAL A 76 -30.18 -8.09 11.75
N THR A 77 -31.12 -9.04 11.80
CA THR A 77 -31.96 -9.24 12.98
C THR A 77 -31.18 -9.99 14.06
N VAL A 78 -31.05 -9.39 15.23
CA VAL A 78 -30.49 -9.99 16.44
C VAL A 78 -31.63 -10.37 17.37
N THR A 79 -31.67 -11.63 17.78
CA THR A 79 -32.72 -12.19 18.63
C THR A 79 -32.13 -12.67 19.95
N ALA A 80 -32.64 -12.15 21.05
CA ALA A 80 -32.41 -12.68 22.39
C ALA A 80 -33.53 -13.64 22.77
N THR A 81 -33.19 -14.78 23.37
CA THR A 81 -34.17 -15.72 23.93
C THR A 81 -33.92 -15.86 25.43
N VAL A 82 -34.95 -15.57 26.21
CA VAL A 82 -34.95 -15.68 27.67
C VAL A 82 -35.80 -16.87 28.08
N LYS A 83 -35.24 -17.74 28.91
CA LYS A 83 -35.94 -18.88 29.49
C LYS A 83 -35.79 -18.88 31.00
N ASP A 84 -36.79 -19.40 31.68
CA ASP A 84 -36.73 -19.66 33.12
C ASP A 84 -35.81 -20.84 33.47
N GLY A 85 -35.76 -21.17 34.75
CA GLY A 85 -34.96 -22.27 35.27
C GLY A 85 -35.36 -23.66 34.81
N ASP A 86 -36.62 -23.84 34.43
CA ASP A 86 -37.18 -25.10 33.97
C ASP A 86 -37.07 -25.22 32.43
N GLY A 87 -36.53 -24.19 31.77
CA GLY A 87 -36.32 -24.10 30.33
C GLY A 87 -37.54 -23.61 29.55
N ALA A 88 -38.59 -23.15 30.22
CA ALA A 88 -39.75 -22.55 29.58
C ALA A 88 -39.47 -21.10 29.16
N PRO A 89 -40.03 -20.63 28.03
CA PRO A 89 -39.84 -19.25 27.58
C PRO A 89 -40.45 -18.26 28.58
N LEU A 90 -39.74 -17.17 28.84
CA LEU A 90 -40.19 -16.12 29.76
C LEU A 90 -40.74 -14.94 28.98
N GLU A 91 -42.06 -14.76 28.99
CA GLU A 91 -42.77 -13.64 28.37
C GLU A 91 -42.74 -12.40 29.28
N GLY A 92 -42.72 -11.20 28.69
CA GLY A 92 -42.82 -9.95 29.44
C GLY A 92 -41.51 -9.47 30.07
N THR A 93 -40.39 -10.16 29.82
CA THR A 93 -39.07 -9.76 30.32
C THR A 93 -38.49 -8.63 29.49
N GLU A 94 -38.01 -7.58 30.16
CA GLU A 94 -37.28 -6.50 29.51
C GLU A 94 -35.85 -6.95 29.14
N VAL A 95 -35.50 -6.76 27.88
CA VAL A 95 -34.17 -7.03 27.32
C VAL A 95 -33.57 -5.70 26.86
N SER A 96 -32.44 -5.34 27.45
CA SER A 96 -31.64 -4.18 27.05
C SER A 96 -30.59 -4.60 26.03
N PHE A 97 -30.68 -4.07 24.82
CA PHE A 97 -29.68 -4.25 23.76
C PHE A 97 -28.76 -3.05 23.66
N SER A 98 -27.49 -3.31 23.37
CA SER A 98 -26.50 -2.28 23.02
C SER A 98 -25.55 -2.78 21.93
N THR A 99 -24.99 -1.87 21.15
CA THR A 99 -23.97 -2.16 20.14
C THR A 99 -22.84 -1.14 20.19
N ASP A 100 -21.64 -1.54 19.77
CA ASP A 100 -20.46 -0.67 19.64
C ASP A 100 -20.29 -0.08 18.24
N LEU A 101 -21.01 -0.58 17.23
CA LEU A 101 -20.96 -0.10 15.85
C LEU A 101 -22.36 -0.20 15.20
N GLY A 102 -22.77 0.88 14.53
CA GLY A 102 -24.06 0.96 13.84
C GLY A 102 -25.21 1.40 14.74
N ALA A 103 -26.44 1.10 14.30
CA ALA A 103 -27.68 1.47 14.95
C ALA A 103 -28.63 0.27 15.08
N LEU A 104 -29.27 0.16 16.25
CA LEU A 104 -30.36 -0.76 16.55
C LEU A 104 -31.69 -0.07 16.23
N ASP A 105 -32.54 -0.75 15.45
CA ASP A 105 -33.85 -0.27 14.98
C ASP A 105 -33.80 1.14 14.34
N GLY A 106 -32.67 1.52 13.76
CA GLY A 106 -32.46 2.82 13.13
C GLY A 106 -32.41 4.02 14.08
N ALA A 107 -32.38 3.80 15.41
CA ALA A 107 -32.55 4.87 16.40
C ALA A 107 -31.28 5.21 17.21
N GLY A 108 -30.26 4.34 17.23
CA GLY A 108 -28.99 4.58 17.92
C GLY A 108 -28.31 3.30 18.40
N THR A 109 -27.32 3.41 19.29
CA THR A 109 -26.50 2.26 19.74
C THR A 109 -27.14 1.43 20.85
N SER A 110 -28.37 1.72 21.27
CA SER A 110 -29.06 1.01 22.33
C SER A 110 -30.56 0.95 22.05
N ALA A 111 -31.19 -0.15 22.43
CA ALA A 111 -32.63 -0.36 22.28
C ALA A 111 -33.12 -1.29 23.39
N THR A 112 -34.35 -1.05 23.87
CA THR A 112 -34.99 -1.91 24.87
C THR A 112 -36.22 -2.55 24.26
N LYS A 113 -36.38 -3.86 24.45
CA LYS A 113 -37.52 -4.64 23.96
C LYS A 113 -38.03 -5.57 25.05
N THR A 114 -39.30 -5.95 24.96
CA THR A 114 -39.91 -6.91 25.87
C THR A 114 -40.07 -8.25 25.16
N THR A 115 -39.82 -9.36 25.85
CA THR A 115 -40.00 -10.70 25.29
C THR A 115 -41.47 -11.02 25.02
N GLY A 116 -41.74 -11.65 23.87
CA GLY A 116 -43.06 -12.17 23.52
C GLY A 116 -43.38 -13.51 24.19
N SER A 117 -44.50 -14.13 23.80
CA SER A 117 -44.97 -15.43 24.33
C SER A 117 -44.02 -16.61 24.07
N ASP A 118 -43.08 -16.46 23.13
CA ASP A 118 -42.03 -17.42 22.83
C ASP A 118 -40.71 -17.14 23.59
N GLY A 119 -40.72 -16.14 24.47
CA GLY A 119 -39.57 -15.73 25.27
C GLY A 119 -38.51 -14.98 24.45
N THR A 120 -38.85 -14.49 23.26
CA THR A 120 -37.89 -13.82 22.37
C THR A 120 -38.12 -12.31 22.29
N ALA A 121 -37.02 -11.58 22.17
CA ALA A 121 -37.00 -10.16 21.85
C ALA A 121 -35.98 -9.91 20.74
N SER A 122 -36.32 -9.10 19.74
CA SER A 122 -35.47 -8.86 18.58
C SER A 122 -35.27 -7.38 18.28
N VAL A 123 -34.09 -7.07 17.75
CA VAL A 123 -33.70 -5.75 17.22
C VAL A 123 -33.04 -5.92 15.85
N VAL A 124 -33.15 -4.92 14.99
CA VAL A 124 -32.48 -4.91 13.69
C VAL A 124 -31.23 -4.05 13.78
N LEU A 125 -30.07 -4.65 13.52
CA LEU A 125 -28.78 -3.96 13.40
C LEU A 125 -28.61 -3.43 11.97
N THR A 126 -28.35 -2.14 11.84
CA THR A 126 -27.98 -1.47 10.58
C THR A 126 -26.67 -0.70 10.77
N SER A 127 -25.86 -0.55 9.73
CA SER A 127 -24.64 0.25 9.78
C SER A 127 -24.27 0.73 8.40
N THR A 128 -23.71 1.94 8.29
CA THR A 128 -23.08 2.47 7.07
C THR A 128 -21.55 2.42 7.16
N GLU A 129 -21.00 2.05 8.31
CA GLU A 129 -19.55 1.92 8.54
C GLU A 129 -19.17 0.44 8.59
N ALA A 130 -18.15 0.06 7.82
CA ALA A 130 -17.61 -1.29 7.82
C ALA A 130 -16.77 -1.55 9.08
N GLY A 131 -16.88 -2.76 9.64
CA GLY A 131 -16.20 -3.11 10.88
C GLY A 131 -16.88 -4.27 11.62
N SER A 132 -16.44 -4.53 12.84
CA SER A 132 -17.02 -5.58 13.69
C SER A 132 -18.01 -4.97 14.67
N ALA A 133 -19.32 -5.22 14.47
CA ALA A 133 -20.37 -4.79 15.38
C ALA A 133 -20.68 -5.88 16.41
N ARG A 134 -20.42 -5.60 17.69
CA ARG A 134 -20.77 -6.48 18.81
C ARG A 134 -22.07 -6.01 19.44
N VAL A 135 -23.12 -6.82 19.29
CA VAL A 135 -24.40 -6.58 19.94
C VAL A 135 -24.46 -7.34 21.25
N ARG A 136 -24.76 -6.65 22.35
CA ARG A 136 -24.95 -7.21 23.68
C ARG A 136 -26.42 -7.15 24.05
N ALA A 137 -26.94 -8.22 24.61
CA ALA A 137 -28.26 -8.27 25.22
C ALA A 137 -28.11 -8.58 26.71
N THR A 138 -28.86 -7.85 27.53
CA THR A 138 -28.91 -8.03 28.98
C THR A 138 -30.36 -8.21 29.42
N ALA A 139 -30.63 -9.30 30.14
CA ALA A 139 -31.94 -9.66 30.70
C ALA A 139 -31.74 -10.51 31.96
N GLU A 140 -32.59 -10.35 32.99
CA GLU A 140 -32.50 -11.11 34.25
C GLU A 140 -31.09 -11.09 34.90
N GLY A 141 -30.35 -9.98 34.74
CA GLY A 141 -28.96 -9.85 35.22
C GLY A 141 -27.91 -10.64 34.41
N LEU A 142 -28.32 -11.40 33.39
CA LEU A 142 -27.45 -12.11 32.47
C LEU A 142 -27.09 -11.22 31.29
N THR A 143 -25.86 -11.33 30.81
CA THR A 143 -25.42 -10.62 29.60
C THR A 143 -24.82 -11.59 28.60
N ARG A 144 -25.27 -11.53 27.36
CA ARG A 144 -24.74 -12.29 26.22
C ARG A 144 -24.46 -11.36 25.05
N SER A 145 -23.61 -11.80 24.13
CA SER A 145 -23.29 -11.00 22.96
C SER A 145 -23.09 -11.85 21.72
N VAL A 146 -23.38 -11.25 20.57
CA VAL A 146 -23.11 -11.77 19.24
C VAL A 146 -22.31 -10.72 18.46
N THR A 147 -21.45 -11.17 17.56
CA THR A 147 -20.68 -10.27 16.68
C THR A 147 -21.16 -10.45 15.25
N VAL A 148 -21.38 -9.33 14.56
CA VAL A 148 -21.74 -9.25 13.15
C VAL A 148 -20.65 -8.48 12.42
N SER A 149 -20.13 -9.05 11.34
CA SER A 149 -19.12 -8.40 10.49
C SER A 149 -19.81 -7.50 9.47
N VAL A 150 -19.69 -6.20 9.64
CA VAL A 150 -20.14 -5.23 8.63
C VAL A 150 -19.07 -5.11 7.55
N VAL A 151 -19.41 -5.51 6.33
CA VAL A 151 -18.53 -5.43 5.16
C VAL A 151 -18.88 -4.21 4.31
N ALA A 152 -17.90 -3.66 3.60
CA ALA A 152 -18.13 -2.57 2.67
C ALA A 152 -19.13 -2.98 1.58
N GLY A 153 -19.88 -2.01 1.07
CA GLY A 153 -20.77 -2.21 -0.06
C GLY A 153 -20.03 -2.39 -1.40
N PRO A 154 -20.80 -2.46 -2.51
CA PRO A 154 -20.27 -2.35 -3.87
C PRO A 154 -19.35 -1.15 -4.03
N VAL A 155 -18.30 -1.29 -4.86
CA VAL A 155 -17.34 -0.21 -5.09
C VAL A 155 -18.05 0.94 -5.80
N ALA A 156 -18.10 2.13 -5.21
CA ALA A 156 -18.73 3.29 -5.83
C ALA A 156 -17.70 4.29 -6.38
N THR A 157 -16.44 4.21 -5.93
CA THR A 157 -15.38 5.16 -6.31
C THR A 157 -14.06 4.44 -6.43
N LEU A 158 -13.37 4.68 -7.56
CA LEU A 158 -12.02 4.19 -7.84
C LEU A 158 -11.10 5.36 -8.19
N THR A 159 -10.00 5.52 -7.45
CA THR A 159 -9.02 6.61 -7.69
C THR A 159 -7.63 6.05 -7.86
N LEU A 160 -6.85 6.61 -8.78
CA LEU A 160 -5.46 6.26 -9.03
C LEU A 160 -4.48 7.30 -8.49
N SER A 161 -3.31 6.82 -8.05
CA SER A 161 -2.18 7.66 -7.66
C SER A 161 -0.85 6.96 -7.98
N ALA A 162 0.19 7.75 -8.25
CA ALA A 162 1.55 7.26 -8.50
C ALA A 162 2.54 7.90 -7.53
N SER A 163 3.50 7.10 -7.07
CA SER A 163 4.62 7.57 -6.25
C SER A 163 5.91 6.84 -6.66
N PRO A 164 6.91 7.55 -7.21
CA PRO A 164 6.87 8.95 -7.66
C PRO A 164 6.00 9.15 -8.92
N ALA A 165 5.60 10.39 -9.22
CA ALA A 165 4.80 10.70 -10.43
C ALA A 165 5.64 10.78 -11.73
N THR A 166 6.97 10.75 -11.59
CA THR A 166 7.92 10.83 -12.70
C THR A 166 9.11 9.93 -12.42
N ALA A 167 9.72 9.37 -13.46
CA ALA A 167 10.95 8.59 -13.36
C ALA A 167 11.84 8.79 -14.59
N GLU A 168 13.11 8.41 -14.50
CA GLU A 168 14.00 8.39 -15.66
C GLU A 168 13.65 7.19 -16.56
N ALA A 169 13.72 7.38 -17.88
CA ALA A 169 13.52 6.34 -18.87
C ALA A 169 14.78 5.45 -19.03
N ASP A 170 15.24 4.86 -17.93
CA ASP A 170 16.46 4.05 -17.83
C ASP A 170 16.20 2.54 -18.06
N GLY A 171 14.94 2.11 -18.16
CA GLY A 171 14.55 0.70 -18.23
C GLY A 171 14.53 -0.04 -16.89
N THR A 172 14.80 0.64 -15.77
CA THR A 172 14.97 0.02 -14.43
C THR A 172 14.29 0.76 -13.28
N SER A 173 14.08 2.06 -13.41
CA SER A 173 13.38 2.89 -12.45
C SER A 173 11.94 2.40 -12.29
N THR A 174 11.42 2.46 -11.07
CA THR A 174 10.08 1.95 -10.74
C THR A 174 9.19 3.03 -10.16
N ILE A 175 7.89 2.89 -10.42
CA ILE A 175 6.84 3.75 -9.92
C ILE A 175 5.77 2.88 -9.30
N GLN A 176 5.39 3.20 -8.06
CA GLN A 176 4.29 2.53 -7.39
C GLN A 176 2.96 3.17 -7.80
N ILE A 177 2.10 2.39 -8.45
CA ILE A 177 0.73 2.76 -8.78
C ILE A 177 -0.20 2.19 -7.72
N THR A 178 -1.02 3.05 -7.13
CA THR A 178 -2.00 2.66 -6.11
C THR A 178 -3.39 3.03 -6.58
N ALA A 179 -4.26 2.03 -6.72
CA ALA A 179 -5.70 2.21 -6.87
C ALA A 179 -6.37 2.12 -5.49
N SER A 180 -7.24 3.08 -5.18
CA SER A 180 -8.09 3.05 -3.99
C SER A 180 -9.54 2.88 -4.39
N ALA A 181 -10.15 1.81 -3.90
CA ALA A 181 -11.55 1.44 -4.14
C ALA A 181 -12.36 1.63 -2.85
N LYS A 182 -13.44 2.41 -2.94
CA LYS A 182 -14.33 2.71 -1.81
C LYS A 182 -15.80 2.51 -2.19
N ASP A 183 -16.62 2.14 -1.22
CA ASP A 183 -18.08 2.09 -1.37
C ASP A 183 -18.71 3.50 -1.32
N ALA A 184 -20.03 3.57 -1.50
CA ALA A 184 -20.78 4.82 -1.49
C ALA A 184 -20.75 5.56 -0.14
N TYR A 185 -20.39 4.87 0.94
CA TYR A 185 -20.28 5.42 2.30
C TYR A 185 -18.82 5.75 2.67
N GLY A 186 -17.88 5.56 1.75
CA GLY A 186 -16.45 5.83 1.95
C GLY A 186 -15.68 4.71 2.64
N ASN A 187 -16.29 3.55 2.85
CA ASN A 187 -15.60 2.38 3.40
C ASN A 187 -14.67 1.80 2.35
N ALA A 188 -13.50 1.33 2.80
CA ALA A 188 -12.56 0.62 1.96
C ALA A 188 -13.15 -0.72 1.50
N ALA A 189 -13.15 -0.97 0.18
CA ALA A 189 -13.68 -2.20 -0.38
C ALA A 189 -12.95 -3.44 0.18
N SER A 190 -13.69 -4.42 0.68
CA SER A 190 -13.13 -5.59 1.37
C SER A 190 -12.63 -6.69 0.44
N SER A 191 -13.06 -6.67 -0.82
CA SER A 191 -12.74 -7.69 -1.83
C SER A 191 -12.96 -7.13 -3.23
N GLY A 192 -12.42 -7.81 -4.23
CA GLY A 192 -12.51 -7.42 -5.64
C GLY A 192 -11.12 -7.40 -6.28
N ASN A 193 -11.08 -7.21 -7.59
CA ASN A 193 -9.85 -7.18 -8.36
C ASN A 193 -9.76 -5.87 -9.14
N VAL A 194 -8.57 -5.28 -9.17
CA VAL A 194 -8.27 -4.12 -10.02
C VAL A 194 -7.40 -4.57 -11.19
N VAL A 195 -7.82 -4.25 -12.39
CA VAL A 195 -7.04 -4.45 -13.61
C VAL A 195 -6.36 -3.13 -13.97
N PHE A 196 -5.04 -3.09 -13.87
CA PHE A 196 -4.25 -1.95 -14.33
C PHE A 196 -3.81 -2.17 -15.77
N THR A 197 -3.79 -1.09 -16.55
CA THR A 197 -3.31 -1.05 -17.93
C THR A 197 -2.42 0.17 -18.12
N THR A 198 -1.39 0.04 -18.95
CA THR A 198 -0.52 1.15 -19.37
C THR A 198 -0.32 1.12 -20.89
N ASP A 199 0.00 2.26 -21.50
CA ASP A 199 0.41 2.35 -22.91
C ASP A 199 1.93 2.38 -23.10
N LEU A 200 2.68 2.66 -22.02
CA LEU A 200 4.13 2.76 -22.01
C LEU A 200 4.71 2.25 -20.67
N GLY A 201 5.82 1.51 -20.74
CA GLY A 201 6.40 0.79 -19.60
C GLY A 201 5.78 -0.59 -19.41
N THR A 202 6.16 -1.30 -18.35
CA THR A 202 5.66 -2.66 -18.07
C THR A 202 5.42 -2.87 -16.58
N PHE A 203 4.48 -3.74 -16.21
CA PHE A 203 4.27 -4.07 -14.79
C PHE A 203 5.25 -5.14 -14.31
N GLU A 204 5.80 -4.95 -13.11
CA GLU A 204 6.69 -5.91 -12.48
C GLU A 204 6.04 -7.30 -12.36
N GLY A 205 6.82 -8.36 -12.57
CA GLY A 205 6.32 -9.74 -12.51
C GLY A 205 5.51 -10.20 -13.73
N THR A 206 5.23 -9.31 -14.69
CA THR A 206 4.49 -9.65 -15.92
C THR A 206 5.39 -9.80 -17.17
N GLY A 207 6.71 -9.63 -17.00
CA GLY A 207 7.69 -9.67 -18.08
C GLY A 207 7.59 -8.44 -18.99
N SER A 208 6.74 -8.53 -20.02
CA SER A 208 6.51 -7.43 -20.98
C SER A 208 5.03 -7.08 -21.14
N ALA A 209 4.17 -7.54 -20.24
CA ALA A 209 2.75 -7.19 -20.30
C ALA A 209 2.54 -5.75 -19.81
N GLN A 210 1.63 -5.07 -20.49
CA GLN A 210 1.15 -3.74 -20.09
C GLN A 210 -0.16 -3.83 -19.30
N THR A 211 -0.49 -5.01 -18.78
CA THR A 211 -1.71 -5.28 -18.03
C THR A 211 -1.40 -6.19 -16.86
N ILE A 212 -1.94 -5.87 -15.69
CA ILE A 212 -1.83 -6.70 -14.48
C ILE A 212 -3.14 -6.65 -13.70
N THR A 213 -3.55 -7.79 -13.14
CA THR A 213 -4.68 -7.87 -12.23
C THR A 213 -4.18 -8.04 -10.81
N VAL A 214 -4.60 -7.15 -9.91
CA VAL A 214 -4.18 -7.12 -8.51
C VAL A 214 -5.42 -7.18 -7.61
N PRO A 215 -5.49 -8.11 -6.65
CA PRO A 215 -6.60 -8.16 -5.70
C PRO A 215 -6.59 -6.95 -4.77
N LEU A 216 -7.78 -6.49 -4.38
CA LEU A 216 -7.95 -5.47 -3.35
C LEU A 216 -7.62 -6.06 -1.97
N ALA A 217 -6.77 -5.35 -1.23
CA ALA A 217 -6.50 -5.63 0.17
C ALA A 217 -6.77 -4.34 0.97
N GLY A 218 -7.81 -4.35 1.80
CA GLY A 218 -8.20 -3.17 2.58
C GLY A 218 -8.52 -1.94 1.71
N GLY A 219 -9.20 -2.15 0.59
CA GLY A 219 -9.57 -1.10 -0.37
C GLY A 219 -8.43 -0.53 -1.21
N LEU A 220 -7.25 -1.16 -1.19
CA LEU A 220 -6.10 -0.76 -1.99
C LEU A 220 -5.63 -1.90 -2.89
N ALA A 221 -5.28 -1.56 -4.13
CA ALA A 221 -4.54 -2.42 -5.03
C ALA A 221 -3.27 -1.70 -5.47
N VAL A 222 -2.13 -2.38 -5.39
CA VAL A 222 -0.81 -1.78 -5.64
C VAL A 222 -0.11 -2.55 -6.75
N ALA A 223 0.32 -1.84 -7.79
CA ALA A 223 1.12 -2.37 -8.88
C ALA A 223 2.42 -1.57 -9.02
N THR A 224 3.51 -2.24 -9.37
CA THR A 224 4.78 -1.59 -9.68
C THR A 224 4.93 -1.46 -11.19
N LEU A 225 5.01 -0.22 -11.68
CA LEU A 225 5.31 0.08 -13.08
C LEU A 225 6.83 0.27 -13.24
N VAL A 226 7.42 -0.43 -14.20
CA VAL A 226 8.83 -0.32 -14.58
C VAL A 226 8.96 0.65 -15.75
N ALA A 227 9.87 1.60 -15.63
CA ALA A 227 10.14 2.61 -16.64
C ALA A 227 10.59 1.98 -17.96
N PRO A 228 10.18 2.52 -19.11
CA PRO A 228 10.73 2.14 -20.41
C PRO A 228 12.17 2.65 -20.57
N SER A 229 12.85 2.21 -21.64
CA SER A 229 14.13 2.79 -22.09
C SER A 229 13.97 4.00 -23.04
N THR A 230 12.73 4.42 -23.30
CA THR A 230 12.39 5.54 -24.17
C THR A 230 11.60 6.57 -23.38
N SER A 231 12.07 7.82 -23.36
CA SER A 231 11.37 8.92 -22.71
C SER A 231 10.00 9.17 -23.36
N GLY A 232 9.01 9.54 -22.56
CA GLY A 232 7.65 9.77 -23.02
C GLY A 232 6.69 9.89 -21.84
N THR A 233 5.40 10.03 -22.14
CA THR A 233 4.34 10.02 -21.13
C THR A 233 3.59 8.70 -21.23
N ALA A 234 3.35 8.06 -20.09
CA ALA A 234 2.54 6.87 -19.97
C ALA A 234 1.17 7.21 -19.39
N THR A 235 0.13 6.67 -20.01
CA THR A 235 -1.26 6.73 -19.54
C THR A 235 -1.57 5.44 -18.80
N VAL A 236 -1.74 5.51 -17.48
CA VAL A 236 -2.15 4.36 -16.66
C VAL A 236 -3.63 4.44 -16.38
N SER A 237 -4.37 3.39 -16.77
CA SER A 237 -5.80 3.25 -16.48
C SER A 237 -6.04 2.06 -15.54
N ALA A 238 -7.10 2.13 -14.75
CA ALA A 238 -7.49 1.01 -13.90
C ALA A 238 -9.00 0.81 -13.92
N THR A 239 -9.40 -0.45 -13.96
CA THR A 239 -10.79 -0.87 -13.83
C THR A 239 -10.95 -1.78 -12.62
N ALA A 240 -12.04 -1.63 -11.89
CA ALA A 240 -12.40 -2.50 -10.78
C ALA A 240 -13.80 -3.05 -10.99
N ASP A 241 -14.03 -4.29 -10.59
CA ASP A 241 -15.36 -4.85 -10.53
C ASP A 241 -16.18 -4.11 -9.47
N ASN A 242 -17.38 -3.64 -9.84
CA ASN A 242 -18.30 -3.03 -8.88
C ASN A 242 -18.92 -4.08 -7.92
N GLY A 243 -18.49 -5.35 -7.98
CA GLY A 243 -19.07 -6.43 -7.19
C GLY A 243 -20.53 -6.75 -7.57
N THR A 244 -21.05 -6.15 -8.64
CA THR A 244 -22.31 -6.53 -9.28
C THR A 244 -22.03 -7.65 -10.29
N SER A 245 -22.99 -8.55 -10.49
CA SER A 245 -22.84 -9.67 -11.42
C SER A 245 -22.84 -9.25 -12.89
N ASP A 246 -22.89 -7.95 -13.17
CA ASP A 246 -23.06 -7.38 -14.50
C ASP A 246 -21.71 -6.87 -15.01
N ALA A 247 -21.12 -7.61 -15.95
CA ALA A 247 -19.79 -7.33 -16.51
C ALA A 247 -19.69 -5.99 -17.28
N GLY A 248 -20.77 -5.21 -17.36
CA GLY A 248 -20.82 -3.88 -17.96
C GLY A 248 -20.72 -2.72 -16.98
N ASP A 249 -20.67 -2.99 -15.67
CA ASP A 249 -20.70 -1.97 -14.60
C ASP A 249 -19.33 -1.78 -13.91
N ASP A 250 -18.25 -2.23 -14.56
CA ASP A 250 -16.88 -2.04 -14.09
C ASP A 250 -16.59 -0.54 -13.95
N LEU A 251 -16.10 -0.16 -12.77
CA LEU A 251 -15.68 1.20 -12.51
C LEU A 251 -14.32 1.45 -13.13
N THR A 252 -14.24 2.46 -13.99
CA THR A 252 -12.97 2.94 -14.54
C THR A 252 -12.54 4.18 -13.79
N ALA A 253 -11.30 4.18 -13.27
CA ALA A 253 -10.71 5.37 -12.67
C ALA A 253 -10.34 6.39 -13.75
N ASP A 254 -10.28 7.67 -13.38
CA ASP A 254 -9.66 8.69 -14.22
C ASP A 254 -8.20 8.27 -14.55
N PRO A 255 -7.78 8.39 -15.82
CA PRO A 255 -6.45 7.97 -16.24
C PRO A 255 -5.38 8.81 -15.56
N LEU A 256 -4.27 8.15 -15.23
CA LEU A 256 -3.13 8.74 -14.55
C LEU A 256 -1.95 8.88 -15.52
N GLU A 257 -1.52 10.12 -15.73
CA GLU A 257 -0.37 10.45 -16.57
C GLU A 257 0.94 10.37 -15.78
N ILE A 258 1.93 9.67 -16.33
CA ILE A 258 3.26 9.49 -15.74
C ILE A 258 4.31 9.95 -16.74
N SER A 259 5.18 10.87 -16.33
CA SER A 259 6.24 11.37 -17.22
C SER A 259 7.54 10.62 -17.00
N PHE A 260 8.03 9.98 -18.06
CA PHE A 260 9.36 9.40 -18.13
C PHE A 260 10.34 10.37 -18.80
N THR A 261 11.27 10.91 -18.01
CA THR A 261 12.24 11.89 -18.50
C THR A 261 13.46 11.21 -19.12
N PRO A 262 14.10 11.82 -20.14
CA PRO A 262 15.39 11.35 -20.62
C PRO A 262 16.42 11.31 -19.48
N ALA A 263 17.38 10.39 -19.58
CA ALA A 263 18.51 10.37 -18.65
C ALA A 263 19.21 11.74 -18.65
N PRO A 264 19.59 12.29 -17.49
CA PRO A 264 20.33 13.53 -17.41
C PRO A 264 21.62 13.43 -18.25
N PRO A 265 21.99 14.49 -19.00
CA PRO A 265 23.26 14.49 -19.73
C PRO A 265 24.42 14.32 -18.74
N PRO A 266 25.50 13.61 -19.14
CA PRO A 266 26.63 13.36 -18.27
C PRO A 266 27.24 14.69 -17.80
N GLN A 267 27.36 14.88 -16.49
CA GLN A 267 28.00 16.08 -15.94
C GLN A 267 29.52 15.98 -16.05
N ILE A 268 30.13 16.94 -16.74
CA ILE A 268 31.59 17.02 -16.90
C ILE A 268 32.22 17.45 -15.57
N GLY A 269 33.05 16.58 -14.98
CA GLY A 269 33.81 16.88 -13.78
C GLY A 269 35.16 17.50 -14.09
N THR A 270 35.97 16.82 -14.91
CA THR A 270 37.29 17.30 -15.33
C THR A 270 37.48 17.13 -16.82
N TYR A 271 38.28 18.02 -17.41
CA TYR A 271 38.71 17.88 -18.79
C TYR A 271 40.19 18.24 -18.90
N SER A 272 40.89 17.58 -19.82
CA SER A 272 42.24 17.93 -20.21
C SER A 272 42.34 17.95 -21.73
N LEU A 273 42.95 19.02 -22.23
CA LEU A 273 43.26 19.20 -23.63
C LEU A 273 44.78 19.09 -23.77
N SER A 274 45.24 18.11 -24.54
CA SER A 274 46.65 17.96 -24.88
C SER A 274 46.85 18.12 -26.40
N ALA A 275 48.02 18.60 -26.79
CA ALA A 275 48.43 18.72 -28.19
C ALA A 275 49.68 17.88 -28.43
N SER A 276 49.80 17.27 -29.61
CA SER A 276 51.00 16.52 -30.00
C SER A 276 52.23 17.39 -30.15
N GLY A 277 52.06 18.71 -30.26
CA GLY A 277 53.11 19.72 -30.27
C GLY A 277 52.53 21.13 -30.12
N THR A 278 53.30 22.04 -29.51
CA THR A 278 52.91 23.45 -29.32
C THR A 278 53.52 24.38 -30.37
N GLU A 279 54.42 23.86 -31.21
CA GLU A 279 55.09 24.57 -32.28
C GLU A 279 55.14 23.66 -33.51
N PHE A 280 54.83 24.22 -34.68
CA PHE A 280 54.86 23.52 -35.95
C PHE A 280 55.20 24.52 -37.06
N ALA A 281 55.89 24.04 -38.10
CA ALA A 281 56.21 24.85 -39.27
C ALA A 281 54.92 25.28 -40.00
N ALA A 282 54.99 26.35 -40.80
CA ALA A 282 53.87 26.73 -41.67
C ALA A 282 53.51 25.57 -42.61
N GLY A 283 52.25 25.12 -42.57
CA GLY A 283 51.77 23.92 -43.27
C GLY A 283 51.90 22.61 -42.49
N GLY A 284 52.45 22.65 -41.27
CA GLY A 284 52.46 21.52 -40.33
C GLY A 284 51.14 21.41 -39.55
N CYS A 285 50.92 20.25 -38.93
CA CYS A 285 49.69 19.95 -38.21
C CYS A 285 49.98 19.43 -36.80
N ALA A 286 49.09 19.74 -35.85
CA ALA A 286 49.13 19.20 -34.49
C ALA A 286 47.84 18.44 -34.20
N LEU A 287 47.96 17.27 -33.56
CA LEU A 287 46.82 16.51 -33.07
C LEU A 287 46.43 17.05 -31.70
N PHE A 288 45.17 17.45 -31.54
CA PHE A 288 44.60 17.84 -30.25
C PHE A 288 43.76 16.68 -29.70
N THR A 289 44.04 16.28 -28.47
CA THR A 289 43.31 15.24 -27.75
C THR A 289 42.61 15.86 -26.56
N LEU A 290 41.26 15.86 -26.60
CA LEU A 290 40.43 16.18 -25.43
C LEU A 290 40.06 14.88 -24.71
N THR A 291 40.37 14.81 -23.43
CA THR A 291 39.81 13.78 -22.55
C THR A 291 38.94 14.45 -21.50
N ALA A 292 37.68 14.04 -21.43
CA ALA A 292 36.72 14.50 -20.44
C ALA A 292 36.28 13.34 -19.54
N SER A 293 36.20 13.59 -18.24
CA SER A 293 35.69 12.65 -17.25
C SER A 293 34.51 13.26 -16.49
N ASP A 294 33.58 12.41 -16.06
CA ASP A 294 32.47 12.78 -15.21
C ASP A 294 32.95 13.24 -13.81
N VAL A 295 32.02 13.67 -12.96
CA VAL A 295 32.29 14.08 -11.57
C VAL A 295 32.89 12.95 -10.70
N ASN A 296 32.76 11.70 -11.13
CA ASN A 296 33.28 10.51 -10.46
C ASN A 296 34.62 10.02 -11.05
N GLY A 297 35.17 10.70 -12.07
CA GLY A 297 36.43 10.37 -12.73
C GLY A 297 36.32 9.37 -13.89
N SER A 298 35.12 8.91 -14.26
CA SER A 298 34.91 8.02 -15.40
C SER A 298 34.93 8.77 -16.72
N ALA A 299 35.59 8.21 -17.74
CA ALA A 299 35.68 8.85 -19.06
C ALA A 299 34.30 8.97 -19.73
N ILE A 300 33.95 10.19 -20.18
CA ILE A 300 32.74 10.44 -20.96
C ILE A 300 33.00 9.97 -22.39
N LYS A 301 32.15 9.08 -22.91
CA LYS A 301 32.28 8.47 -24.24
C LYS A 301 31.07 8.81 -25.10
N GLY A 302 31.31 9.03 -26.40
CA GLY A 302 30.26 9.17 -27.41
C GLY A 302 29.54 10.52 -27.45
N GLU A 303 29.92 11.47 -26.58
CA GLU A 303 29.37 12.83 -26.60
C GLU A 303 30.00 13.66 -27.72
N ALA A 304 29.19 14.48 -28.41
CA ALA A 304 29.68 15.35 -29.47
C ALA A 304 30.54 16.48 -28.88
N VAL A 305 31.75 16.64 -29.41
CA VAL A 305 32.68 17.70 -28.99
C VAL A 305 32.88 18.66 -30.16
N THR A 306 32.75 19.96 -29.90
CA THR A 306 33.08 21.01 -30.87
C THR A 306 34.37 21.69 -30.48
N PHE A 307 35.36 21.66 -31.37
CA PHE A 307 36.59 22.46 -31.24
C PHE A 307 36.42 23.77 -31.98
N THR A 308 36.90 24.86 -31.39
CA THR A 308 36.97 26.19 -32.03
C THR A 308 38.42 26.66 -32.00
N ALA A 309 38.83 27.35 -33.06
CA ALA A 309 40.18 27.91 -33.19
C ALA A 309 40.07 29.39 -33.51
N ASP A 310 40.85 30.22 -32.81
CA ASP A 310 40.92 31.66 -33.04
C ASP A 310 41.70 32.00 -34.35
N GLY A 311 42.30 30.99 -34.99
CA GLY A 311 42.98 31.06 -36.29
C GLY A 311 43.46 29.68 -36.76
N GLY A 312 43.67 29.51 -38.07
CA GLY A 312 44.00 28.22 -38.69
C GLY A 312 42.76 27.40 -39.10
N ALA A 313 42.97 26.18 -39.58
CA ALA A 313 41.91 25.25 -39.96
C ALA A 313 41.92 24.01 -39.05
N LEU A 314 40.73 23.57 -38.64
CA LEU A 314 40.53 22.34 -37.86
C LEU A 314 40.07 21.23 -38.80
N PHE A 315 40.67 20.06 -38.68
CA PHE A 315 40.31 18.87 -39.44
C PHE A 315 40.02 17.74 -38.47
N LEU A 316 38.87 17.07 -38.63
CA LEU A 316 38.41 16.00 -37.74
C LEU A 316 39.03 14.63 -38.09
N ASP A 317 39.41 14.42 -39.35
CA ASP A 317 39.84 13.11 -39.88
C ASP A 317 41.32 13.07 -40.28
N GLY A 318 42.15 13.85 -39.57
CA GLY A 318 43.57 13.96 -39.86
C GLY A 318 43.89 15.11 -40.82
N CYS A 319 45.17 15.41 -40.91
CA CYS A 319 45.69 16.52 -41.69
C CYS A 319 46.51 15.94 -42.84
N GLU A 320 46.01 16.02 -44.07
CA GLU A 320 46.86 15.76 -45.23
C GLU A 320 47.78 16.97 -45.41
N ALA A 321 49.06 16.78 -45.11
CA ALA A 321 50.08 17.77 -45.42
C ALA A 321 50.13 17.93 -46.95
N THR A 322 49.51 18.98 -47.48
CA THR A 322 49.63 19.35 -48.90
C THR A 322 51.02 19.97 -49.11
N GLY A 323 52.03 19.10 -49.17
CA GLY A 323 53.36 19.44 -49.68
C GLY A 323 53.32 19.55 -51.21
N GLY A 324 52.64 20.58 -51.73
CA GLY A 324 52.65 20.94 -53.14
C GLY A 324 53.33 22.29 -53.33
N ALA A 325 54.64 22.29 -53.50
CA ALA A 325 55.33 23.44 -54.07
C ALA A 325 55.11 23.42 -55.58
N ASP A 326 54.13 24.18 -56.05
CA ASP A 326 53.98 24.50 -57.48
C ASP A 326 54.24 26.00 -57.66
N SER A 327 55.42 26.34 -58.17
CA SER A 327 55.75 27.67 -58.70
C SER A 327 56.78 27.54 -59.81
N VAL A 328 56.28 27.62 -61.06
CA VAL A 328 56.91 27.91 -62.37
C VAL A 328 58.20 27.17 -62.74
#